data_AF-A0A522D319-F1
#
_entry.id   AF-A0A522D319-F1
#
_cell.length_a   1.000
_cell.length_b   1.000
_cell.length_c   1.000
_cell.angle_alpha   90.00
_cell.angle_beta   90.00
_cell.angle_gamma   90.00
#
_symmetry.space_group_name_H-M   'P 1'
#
loop_
_entity.id
_entity.type
_entity.pdbx_description
1 polymer ?
#
loop_
_entity_poly.entity_id
_entity_poly.type
_entity_poly.pdbx_seq_one_letter_code
_entity_poly.pdbx_strand_id
1 'polypeptide(L)'
;MTDREPVMEEKDGIRRWTLHGALHRDDGPAVVHPDGTKEWYWHGKRHREFGGPAVERPGGVNEWWRYGERHREPGPAIERPDGSCEYWVFGRKTGEITPKEMAAARERQIMEREREISNDISGGTARNVRPLRPLRFRKPGAP
;
A
#
# COMPACT_ATOMS: atom_id res chain seq x y z
N MET A 1 -1.90 -5.40 26.61
CA MET A 1 -2.23 -6.03 25.31
C MET A 1 -0.91 -6.25 24.63
N THR A 2 -0.58 -7.49 24.26
CA THR A 2 0.77 -7.84 23.80
C THR A 2 1.00 -7.27 22.40
N ASP A 3 1.74 -6.17 22.30
CA ASP A 3 2.55 -5.84 21.12
C ASP A 3 3.46 -7.05 20.89
N ARG A 4 2.98 -8.00 20.07
CA ARG A 4 3.79 -9.16 19.71
C ARG A 4 4.78 -8.65 18.68
N GLU A 5 6.07 -8.72 18.96
CA GLU A 5 7.08 -8.45 17.96
C GLU A 5 7.00 -9.46 16.80
N PRO A 6 7.42 -9.08 15.59
CA PRO A 6 7.47 -10.01 14.48
C PRO A 6 8.39 -11.20 14.80
N VAL A 7 7.89 -12.41 14.64
CA VAL A 7 8.61 -13.66 14.88
C VAL A 7 9.47 -13.98 13.67
N MET A 8 10.77 -14.19 13.91
CA MET A 8 11.72 -14.64 12.90
C MET A 8 11.74 -16.16 12.79
N GLU A 9 11.57 -16.68 11.58
CA GLU A 9 11.74 -18.10 11.24
C GLU A 9 12.85 -18.23 10.20
N GLU A 10 13.81 -19.13 10.43
CA GLU A 10 14.81 -19.49 9.43
C GLU A 10 14.61 -20.95 9.02
N LYS A 11 14.47 -21.18 7.71
CA LYS A 11 14.33 -22.53 7.14
C LYS A 11 15.03 -22.58 5.79
N ASP A 12 15.92 -23.57 5.60
CA ASP A 12 16.68 -23.76 4.35
C ASP A 12 17.47 -22.50 3.92
N GLY A 13 17.95 -21.71 4.90
CA GLY A 13 18.64 -20.44 4.67
C GLY A 13 17.72 -19.27 4.30
N ILE A 14 16.39 -19.47 4.27
CA ILE A 14 15.40 -18.42 4.07
C ILE A 14 14.95 -17.90 5.43
N ARG A 15 15.12 -16.60 5.66
CA ARG A 15 14.63 -15.91 6.86
C ARG A 15 13.30 -15.25 6.57
N ARG A 16 12.30 -15.44 7.43
CA ARG A 16 10.96 -14.86 7.33
C ARG A 16 10.58 -14.18 8.63
N TRP A 17 9.92 -13.03 8.55
CA TRP A 17 9.36 -12.31 9.68
C TRP A 17 7.84 -12.30 9.59
N THR A 18 7.19 -12.79 10.64
CA THR A 18 5.73 -12.92 10.69
C THR A 18 5.16 -12.20 11.91
N LEU A 19 4.10 -11.44 11.70
CA LEU A 19 3.33 -10.77 12.73
C LEU A 19 1.88 -11.26 12.64
N HIS A 20 1.33 -11.77 13.74
CA HIS A 20 -0.03 -12.35 13.78
C HIS A 20 -0.30 -13.42 12.70
N GLY A 21 0.72 -14.19 12.31
CA GLY A 21 0.61 -15.23 11.29
C GLY A 21 0.69 -14.74 9.83
N ALA A 22 0.95 -13.46 9.60
CA ALA A 22 1.16 -12.89 8.28
C ALA A 22 2.57 -12.31 8.14
N LEU A 23 3.16 -12.35 6.94
CA LEU A 23 4.49 -11.74 6.69
C LEU A 23 4.44 -10.23 6.96
N HIS A 24 5.33 -9.74 7.83
CA HIS A 24 5.34 -8.35 8.25
C HIS A 24 6.70 -7.98 8.86
N ARG A 25 7.24 -6.83 8.46
CA ARG A 25 8.39 -6.21 9.12
C ARG A 25 8.47 -4.71 8.75
N ASP A 26 8.54 -3.84 9.75
CA ASP A 26 8.62 -2.38 9.56
C ASP A 26 10.05 -1.93 9.16
N ASP A 27 11.06 -2.40 9.89
CA ASP A 27 12.46 -1.96 9.75
C ASP A 27 13.28 -2.73 8.70
N GLY A 28 12.65 -3.55 7.85
CA GLY A 28 13.42 -4.32 6.87
C GLY A 28 12.62 -5.33 6.05
N PRO A 29 13.30 -6.17 5.27
CA PRO A 29 12.65 -7.19 4.47
C PRO A 29 12.00 -8.25 5.36
N ALA A 30 10.74 -8.56 5.09
CA ALA A 30 10.02 -9.61 5.78
C ALA A 30 10.42 -11.01 5.27
N VAL A 31 11.06 -11.11 4.11
CA VAL A 31 11.68 -12.35 3.63
C VAL A 31 13.07 -12.05 3.07
N VAL A 32 14.06 -12.86 3.46
CA VAL A 32 15.41 -12.83 2.90
C VAL A 32 15.78 -14.24 2.48
N HIS A 33 16.11 -14.39 1.21
CA HIS A 33 16.51 -15.66 0.61
C HIS A 33 18.04 -15.79 0.59
N PRO A 34 18.56 -17.02 0.55
CA PRO A 34 20.00 -17.27 0.55
C PRO A 34 20.71 -16.80 -0.72
N ASP A 35 19.98 -16.61 -1.81
CA ASP A 35 20.48 -16.02 -3.07
C ASP A 35 20.74 -14.50 -2.94
N GLY A 36 20.28 -13.87 -1.85
CA GLY A 36 20.34 -12.42 -1.64
C GLY A 36 19.04 -11.69 -2.02
N THR A 37 18.00 -12.40 -2.47
CA THR A 37 16.69 -11.82 -2.74
C THR A 37 16.05 -11.33 -1.44
N LYS A 38 15.56 -10.10 -1.43
CA LYS A 38 14.86 -9.48 -0.30
C LYS A 38 13.45 -9.10 -0.71
N GLU A 39 12.48 -9.39 0.14
CA GLU A 39 11.08 -9.04 -0.09
C GLU A 39 10.50 -8.34 1.15
N TRP A 40 9.77 -7.26 0.93
CA TRP A 40 9.10 -6.48 1.97
C TRP A 40 7.60 -6.76 1.96
N TYR A 41 7.07 -7.05 3.14
CA TYR A 41 5.66 -7.33 3.36
C TYR A 41 5.15 -6.52 4.55
N TRP A 42 3.91 -6.06 4.42
CA TRP A 42 3.15 -5.39 5.46
C TRP A 42 1.78 -6.07 5.57
N HIS A 43 1.51 -6.69 6.72
CA HIS A 43 0.30 -7.46 6.99
C HIS A 43 -0.03 -8.51 5.90
N GLY A 44 0.99 -9.25 5.46
CA GLY A 44 0.87 -10.30 4.45
C GLY A 44 0.79 -9.80 3.00
N LYS A 45 0.78 -8.48 2.78
CA LYS A 45 0.77 -7.88 1.45
C LYS A 45 2.14 -7.31 1.11
N ARG A 46 2.62 -7.54 -0.10
CA ARG A 46 3.89 -6.98 -0.55
C ARG A 46 3.81 -5.45 -0.58
N HIS A 47 4.64 -4.78 0.18
CA HIS A 47 4.59 -3.33 0.41
C HIS A 47 5.91 -2.85 1.01
N ARG A 48 6.38 -1.66 0.60
CA ARG A 48 7.48 -0.94 1.27
C ARG A 48 7.14 0.55 1.39
N GLU A 49 7.10 1.07 2.61
CA GLU A 49 6.63 2.44 2.89
C GLU A 49 7.63 3.52 2.44
N PHE A 50 8.93 3.28 2.62
CA PHE A 50 9.99 4.27 2.37
C PHE A 50 10.45 4.41 0.91
N GLY A 51 9.54 4.20 -0.06
CA GLY A 51 9.78 4.45 -1.49
C GLY A 51 10.78 3.51 -2.20
N GLY A 52 11.44 2.61 -1.45
CA GLY A 52 12.29 1.56 -2.01
C GLY A 52 11.48 0.44 -2.69
N PRO A 53 12.15 -0.42 -3.48
CA PRO A 53 11.52 -1.59 -4.06
C PRO A 53 11.08 -2.57 -2.98
N ALA A 54 9.90 -3.16 -3.16
CA ALA A 54 9.40 -4.20 -2.27
C ALA A 54 9.94 -5.60 -2.63
N VAL A 55 10.62 -5.74 -3.76
CA VAL A 55 11.46 -6.90 -4.10
C VAL A 55 12.78 -6.41 -4.66
N GLU A 56 13.88 -6.86 -4.07
CA GLU A 56 15.24 -6.66 -4.58
C GLU A 56 15.82 -8.03 -4.87
N ARG A 57 16.18 -8.30 -6.13
CA ARG A 57 16.80 -9.57 -6.53
C ARG A 57 18.29 -9.38 -6.79
N PRO A 58 19.12 -10.40 -6.50
CA PRO A 58 20.49 -10.45 -6.99
C PRO A 58 20.45 -10.38 -8.52
N GLY A 59 21.20 -9.45 -9.11
CA GLY A 59 21.15 -9.17 -10.56
C GLY A 59 20.41 -7.89 -10.93
N GLY A 60 19.98 -7.07 -9.96
CA GLY A 60 19.51 -5.71 -10.23
C GLY A 60 18.08 -5.61 -10.74
N VAL A 61 17.29 -6.68 -10.58
CA VAL A 61 15.84 -6.61 -10.80
C VAL A 61 15.19 -6.08 -9.54
N ASN A 62 14.52 -4.93 -9.67
CA ASN A 62 13.82 -4.25 -8.60
C ASN A 62 12.33 -4.17 -8.94
N GLU A 63 11.48 -4.51 -7.98
CA GLU A 63 10.03 -4.41 -8.14
C GLU A 63 9.42 -3.58 -7.01
N TRP A 64 8.59 -2.61 -7.36
CA TRP A 64 7.88 -1.77 -6.42
C TRP A 64 6.43 -2.23 -6.29
N TRP A 65 6.01 -2.41 -5.04
CA TRP A 65 4.68 -2.88 -4.70
C TRP A 65 4.10 -2.03 -3.57
N ARG A 66 2.80 -1.77 -3.65
CA ARG A 66 2.03 -1.07 -2.62
C ARG A 66 0.73 -1.83 -2.38
N TYR A 67 0.56 -2.32 -1.15
CA TYR A 67 -0.63 -3.07 -0.72
C TYR A 67 -0.95 -4.30 -1.58
N GLY A 68 0.09 -4.97 -2.09
CA GLY A 68 -0.05 -6.16 -2.93
C GLY A 68 -0.23 -5.88 -4.41
N GLU A 69 -0.24 -4.62 -4.84
CA GLU A 69 -0.31 -4.23 -6.25
C GLU A 69 1.02 -3.61 -6.70
N ARG A 70 1.42 -3.84 -7.96
CA ARG A 70 2.60 -3.21 -8.55
C ARG A 70 2.37 -1.71 -8.70
N HIS A 71 3.27 -0.90 -8.15
CA HIS A 71 3.11 0.55 -8.07
C HIS A 71 4.44 1.25 -7.82
N ARG A 72 4.76 2.30 -8.58
CA ARG A 72 5.86 3.24 -8.29
C ARG A 72 5.47 4.64 -8.77
N GLU A 73 5.61 5.64 -7.90
CA GLU A 73 5.43 7.06 -8.25
C GLU A 73 6.55 7.90 -7.61
N PRO A 74 7.40 8.60 -8.40
CA PRO A 74 7.52 8.51 -9.86
C PRO A 74 8.33 7.28 -10.30
N GLY A 75 7.95 6.65 -11.42
CA GLY A 75 8.81 5.70 -12.13
C GLY A 75 8.16 4.34 -12.47
N PRO A 76 8.94 3.39 -13.02
CA PRO A 76 8.45 2.07 -13.40
C PRO A 76 8.34 1.14 -12.19
N ALA A 77 7.24 0.41 -12.09
CA ALA A 77 7.04 -0.56 -11.01
C ALA A 77 7.98 -1.77 -11.13
N ILE A 78 8.61 -2.01 -12.29
CA ILE A 78 9.68 -2.99 -12.46
C ILE A 78 10.83 -2.35 -13.20
N GLU A 79 12.03 -2.53 -12.68
CA GLU A 79 13.28 -2.10 -13.29
C GLU A 79 14.20 -3.32 -13.42
N ARG A 80 14.77 -3.50 -14.60
CA ARG A 80 15.67 -4.62 -14.91
C ARG A 80 17.07 -4.12 -15.28
N PRO A 81 18.11 -4.93 -15.08
CA PRO A 81 19.49 -4.55 -15.40
C PRO A 81 19.74 -4.33 -16.91
N ASP A 82 18.88 -4.88 -17.78
CA ASP A 82 18.94 -4.71 -19.23
C ASP A 82 18.41 -3.33 -19.70
N GLY A 83 17.97 -2.48 -18.76
CA GLY A 83 17.37 -1.18 -19.03
C GLY A 83 15.87 -1.25 -19.34
N SER A 84 15.29 -2.44 -19.43
CA SER A 84 13.84 -2.58 -19.61
C SER A 84 13.09 -2.21 -18.33
N CYS A 85 11.99 -1.49 -18.51
CA CYS A 85 11.17 -0.96 -17.43
C CYS A 85 9.70 -1.31 -17.67
N GLU A 86 8.97 -1.68 -16.63
CA GLU A 86 7.52 -1.87 -16.72
C GLU A 86 6.77 -0.91 -15.83
N TYR A 87 5.75 -0.28 -16.42
CA TYR A 87 4.85 0.62 -15.73
C TYR A 87 3.55 -0.10 -15.41
N TRP A 88 3.04 0.14 -14.21
CA TRP A 88 1.85 -0.49 -13.68
C TRP A 88 0.98 0.57 -13.02
N VAL A 89 -0.29 0.61 -13.43
CA VAL A 89 -1.28 1.57 -12.93
C VAL A 89 -2.55 0.78 -12.57
N PHE A 90 -3.00 0.88 -11.32
CA PHE A 90 -4.13 0.11 -10.76
C PHE A 90 -4.08 -1.39 -11.07
N GLY A 91 -2.92 -2.00 -10.86
CA GLY A 91 -2.73 -3.43 -11.09
C GLY A 91 -2.73 -3.86 -12.56
N ARG A 92 -2.79 -2.92 -13.52
CA ARG A 92 -2.72 -3.19 -14.95
C ARG A 92 -1.38 -2.78 -15.53
N LYS A 93 -0.76 -3.68 -16.30
CA LYS A 93 0.44 -3.39 -17.09
C LYS A 93 0.09 -2.46 -18.23
N THR A 94 0.71 -1.29 -18.30
CA THR A 94 0.57 -0.39 -19.43
C THR A 94 1.58 -0.80 -20.49
N GLY A 95 1.10 -1.36 -21.61
CA GLY A 95 1.95 -1.68 -22.75
C GLY A 95 2.51 -0.38 -23.34
N GLU A 96 3.82 -0.19 -23.26
CA GLU A 96 4.59 0.89 -23.92
C GLU A 96 4.00 2.32 -23.82
N ILE A 97 3.43 2.71 -22.67
CA ILE A 97 2.99 4.09 -22.44
C ILE A 97 4.15 4.89 -21.87
N THR A 98 4.42 6.07 -22.45
CA THR A 98 5.52 6.95 -22.01
C THR A 98 5.23 7.62 -20.66
N PRO A 99 6.25 8.03 -19.87
CA PRO A 99 6.05 8.72 -18.60
C PRO A 99 5.17 9.98 -18.68
N LYS A 100 5.16 10.66 -19.84
CA LYS A 100 4.34 11.85 -20.10
C LYS A 100 2.87 11.50 -20.27
N GLU A 101 2.57 10.38 -20.92
CA GLU A 101 1.21 9.88 -21.11
C GLU A 101 0.62 9.32 -19.82
N MET A 102 1.45 8.76 -18.94
CA MET A 102 1.04 8.36 -17.59
C MET A 102 0.66 9.56 -16.71
N ALA A 103 1.40 10.67 -16.78
CA ALA A 103 1.05 11.90 -16.05
C ALA A 103 -0.34 12.42 -16.49
N ALA A 104 -0.60 12.41 -17.79
CA ALA A 104 -1.90 12.81 -18.34
C ALA A 104 -3.04 11.82 -17.99
N ALA A 105 -2.76 10.51 -17.92
CA ALA A 105 -3.74 9.53 -17.48
C ALA A 105 -4.11 9.69 -16.00
N ARG A 106 -3.11 10.00 -15.15
CA ARG A 106 -3.29 10.27 -13.72
C ARG A 106 -4.14 11.52 -13.48
N GLU A 107 -3.93 12.59 -14.24
CA GLU A 107 -4.78 13.78 -14.19
C GLU A 107 -6.25 13.47 -14.57
N ARG A 108 -6.47 12.65 -15.60
CA ARG A 108 -7.83 12.23 -15.98
C ARG A 108 -8.53 11.43 -14.88
N GLN A 109 -7.79 10.56 -14.19
CA GLN A 109 -8.36 9.72 -13.14
C GLN A 109 -8.59 10.48 -11.83
N ILE A 110 -7.73 11.44 -11.48
CA ILE A 110 -8.00 12.36 -10.36
C ILE A 110 -9.28 13.14 -10.66
N MET A 111 -9.43 13.68 -11.87
CA MET A 111 -10.65 14.41 -12.25
C MET A 111 -11.89 13.53 -12.27
N GLU A 112 -11.79 12.28 -12.73
CA GLU A 112 -12.92 11.34 -12.71
C GLU A 112 -13.33 10.96 -11.28
N ARG A 113 -12.35 10.68 -10.40
CA ARG A 113 -12.60 10.38 -8.99
C ARG A 113 -13.18 11.57 -8.22
N GLU A 114 -12.67 12.77 -8.47
CA GLU A 114 -13.20 14.02 -7.89
C GLU A 114 -14.62 14.30 -8.40
N ARG A 115 -14.91 14.00 -9.67
CA ARG A 115 -16.25 14.09 -10.23
C ARG A 115 -17.22 13.09 -9.59
N GLU A 116 -16.80 11.85 -9.38
CA GLU A 116 -17.59 10.83 -8.68
C GLU A 116 -17.90 11.27 -7.24
N ILE A 117 -16.89 11.71 -6.48
CA ILE A 117 -17.06 12.24 -5.13
C ILE A 117 -18.02 13.44 -5.12
N SER A 118 -17.90 14.35 -6.09
CA SER A 118 -18.79 15.51 -6.25
C SER A 118 -20.23 15.11 -6.59
N ASN A 119 -20.41 14.10 -7.44
CA ASN A 119 -21.72 13.53 -7.76
C ASN A 119 -22.35 12.82 -6.55
N ASP A 120 -21.57 12.15 -5.70
CA ASP A 120 -22.06 11.53 -4.47
C ASP A 120 -22.44 12.56 -3.39
N ILE A 121 -21.70 13.68 -3.31
CA ILE A 121 -22.04 14.80 -2.42
C ILE A 121 -23.30 15.51 -2.90
N SER A 122 -23.48 15.70 -4.22
CA SER A 122 -24.68 16.34 -4.77
C SER A 122 -25.90 15.41 -4.86
N GLY A 123 -25.69 14.10 -4.96
CA GLY A 123 -26.72 13.06 -5.00
C GLY A 123 -27.30 12.64 -3.65
N GLY A 124 -26.72 13.12 -2.54
CA GLY A 124 -27.30 13.01 -1.20
C GLY A 124 -27.49 11.57 -0.73
N THR A 125 -26.44 10.95 -0.18
CA THR A 125 -26.68 9.80 0.70
C THR A 125 -27.39 10.31 1.95
N ALA A 126 -28.72 10.22 1.96
CA ALA A 126 -29.57 10.40 3.13
C ALA A 126 -29.32 9.27 4.15
N ARG A 127 -28.10 9.18 4.69
CA ARG A 127 -27.92 8.54 6.00
C ARG A 127 -28.46 9.53 7.00
N ASN A 128 -29.65 9.22 7.49
CA ASN A 128 -30.31 9.92 8.59
C ASN A 128 -29.43 9.78 9.85
N VAL A 129 -28.38 10.58 9.94
CA VAL A 129 -27.61 10.77 11.16
C VAL A 129 -28.55 11.55 12.07
N ARG A 130 -29.32 10.84 12.89
CA ARG A 130 -30.10 11.47 13.96
C ARG A 130 -29.08 12.18 14.84
N PRO A 131 -29.05 13.52 14.91
CA PRO A 131 -28.21 14.19 15.89
C PRO A 131 -28.66 13.71 17.26
N LEU A 132 -27.73 13.14 18.04
CA LEU A 132 -28.01 12.76 19.42
C LEU A 132 -28.48 14.02 20.15
N ARG A 133 -29.67 13.97 20.76
CA ARG A 133 -30.16 15.07 21.58
C ARG A 133 -29.12 15.34 22.68
N PRO A 134 -28.78 16.61 22.94
CA PRO A 134 -27.86 16.93 24.03
C PRO A 134 -28.41 16.38 25.35
N LEU A 135 -27.57 15.63 26.06
CA LEU A 135 -27.86 15.12 27.39
C LEU A 135 -28.06 16.32 28.33
N ARG A 136 -29.30 16.59 28.73
CA ARG A 136 -29.60 17.50 29.85
C ARG A 136 -29.20 16.80 31.15
N PHE A 137 -28.05 17.15 31.70
CA PHE A 137 -27.73 16.82 33.08
C PHE A 137 -28.64 17.63 34.00
N ARG A 138 -29.58 16.94 34.67
CA ARG A 138 -30.35 17.51 35.78
C ARG A 138 -29.38 17.59 36.96
N LYS A 139 -28.90 18.80 37.30
CA LYS A 139 -28.22 19.00 38.59
C LYS A 139 -29.24 18.69 39.70
N PRO A 140 -28.93 17.83 40.67
CA PRO A 140 -29.78 17.67 41.84
C PRO A 140 -29.85 19.02 42.58
N GLY A 141 -31.06 19.38 43.05
CA GLY A 141 -31.23 20.43 44.06
C GLY A 141 -30.33 20.14 45.27
N ALA A 142 -29.98 21.06 46.12
CA ALA A 142 -30.65 22.27 46.61
C ALA A 142 -29.53 23.03 47.39
N PRO A 143 -29.77 23.93 48.37
CA PRO A 143 -30.99 24.25 49.13
C PRO A 143 -31.87 25.34 48.48
#